data_AF-A0A6G0V1X3-F1
#
_entry.id   AF-A0A6G0V1X3-F1
#
_cell.length_a   1.000
_cell.length_b   1.000
_cell.length_c   1.000
_cell.angle_alpha   90.00
_cell.angle_beta   90.00
_cell.angle_gamma   90.00
#
_symmetry.space_group_name_H-M   'P 1'
#
loop_
_entity.id
_entity.type
_entity.pdbx_description
1 polymer ?
#
loop_
_entity_poly.entity_id
_entity_poly.type
_entity_poly.pdbx_seq_one_letter_code
_entity_poly.pdbx_strand_id
1 'polypeptide(L)'
;MIEKLLILALCVQVTVACFGLGGCGGCGMSCGRYCARAKGARTLAVGSGDVVGTRKYQNPDEEFFACCRDRGLPDACTSKCNYRSYTASSLRSMFFRLDACPIEAASAIHFCASGGKDHRTCCGRNGVGATEAGARCFIFCDEEPRNRTQLDLSFLPCLERFDQMKQCFYSDSVQSKQPTFPYYRNPLPQSPIHPSGYPSQNPSGYPSQNPSVYTNQFGLQRYDGAVTGPQAGVKPLQPLAVSLI
;
A
#
# COMPACT_ATOMS: atom_id res chain seq x y z
N MET A 1 -4.11 50.37 27.55
CA MET A 1 -2.87 50.39 28.37
C MET A 1 -3.22 49.81 29.72
N ILE A 2 -2.33 48.97 30.27
CA ILE A 2 -2.46 48.20 31.54
C ILE A 2 -3.18 46.84 31.39
N GLU A 3 -2.49 45.85 30.82
CA GLU A 3 -2.75 44.40 31.03
C GLU A 3 -1.50 43.58 30.61
N LYS A 4 -0.31 43.98 31.08
CA LYS A 4 0.95 43.23 30.89
C LYS A 4 1.87 43.34 32.10
N LEU A 5 1.37 43.02 33.29
CA LEU A 5 2.18 43.03 34.50
C LEU A 5 1.78 41.94 35.49
N LEU A 6 1.95 40.67 35.09
CA LEU A 6 1.96 39.56 36.07
C LEU A 6 2.77 38.36 35.56
N ILE A 7 3.97 38.61 35.05
CA ILE A 7 4.99 37.59 34.83
C ILE A 7 6.29 38.19 35.39
N LEU A 8 6.66 37.81 36.62
CA LEU A 8 8.03 37.82 37.19
C LEU A 8 7.93 37.64 38.72
N ALA A 9 7.80 36.40 39.20
CA ALA A 9 8.23 36.02 40.55
C ALA A 9 8.04 34.51 40.81
N LEU A 10 8.80 33.62 40.14
CA LEU A 10 9.14 32.27 40.66
C LEU A 10 10.35 31.71 39.88
N CYS A 11 11.55 32.25 40.12
CA CYS A 11 12.83 31.67 39.68
C CYS A 11 13.83 31.61 40.85
N VAL A 12 13.61 30.70 41.80
CA VAL A 12 14.59 30.19 42.78
C VAL A 12 13.97 28.85 43.25
N GLN A 13 14.51 27.63 43.12
CA GLN A 13 15.80 27.01 43.51
C GLN A 13 15.95 25.73 42.63
N VAL A 14 16.94 25.59 41.74
CA VAL A 14 18.26 24.94 41.92
C VAL A 14 18.25 23.60 42.68
N THR A 15 18.80 22.57 42.00
CA THR A 15 19.34 21.27 42.44
C THR A 15 18.40 20.07 42.69
N VAL A 16 18.22 19.23 41.67
CA VAL A 16 18.09 17.78 41.86
C VAL A 16 19.31 17.13 41.22
N ALA A 17 20.20 16.63 42.08
CA ALA A 17 21.37 15.88 41.70
C ALA A 17 20.98 14.46 41.28
N CYS A 18 21.42 14.04 40.09
CA CYS A 18 21.46 12.65 39.68
C CYS A 18 22.53 11.90 40.48
N PHE A 19 22.16 11.26 41.59
CA PHE A 19 23.02 10.27 42.25
C PHE A 19 22.57 8.86 41.87
N GLY A 20 23.18 8.33 40.82
CA GLY A 20 23.24 6.89 40.58
C GLY A 20 24.37 6.30 41.42
N LEU A 21 24.01 5.61 42.51
CA LEU A 21 24.94 4.82 43.31
C LEU A 21 24.86 3.35 42.87
N GLY A 22 25.79 2.96 42.00
CA GLY A 22 26.20 1.58 41.85
C GLY A 22 26.97 1.13 43.10
N GLY A 23 26.60 -0.03 43.66
CA GLY A 23 27.27 -0.64 44.79
C GLY A 23 27.47 -2.14 44.56
N CYS A 24 28.69 -2.51 44.20
CA CYS A 24 29.25 -3.86 44.32
C CYS A 24 30.08 -3.85 45.62
N GLY A 25 29.78 -4.73 46.58
CA GLY A 25 30.60 -4.79 47.80
C GLY A 25 29.97 -5.63 48.90
N GLY A 26 30.45 -6.86 49.05
CA GLY A 26 30.03 -7.77 50.11
C GLY A 26 30.93 -9.00 50.17
N CYS A 27 32.25 -8.78 50.26
CA CYS A 27 33.23 -9.83 50.52
C CYS A 27 33.40 -9.97 52.04
N GLY A 28 32.69 -10.92 52.65
CA GLY A 28 32.96 -11.40 54.01
C GLY A 28 33.83 -12.66 53.95
N MET A 29 34.98 -12.64 54.60
CA MET A 29 35.88 -13.79 54.75
C MET A 29 35.25 -14.89 55.62
N SER A 30 35.35 -16.16 55.18
CA SER A 30 35.86 -17.32 55.94
C SER A 30 35.36 -18.64 55.34
N CYS A 31 36.27 -19.59 55.18
CA CYS A 31 36.17 -20.83 54.42
C CYS A 31 35.29 -21.91 55.07
N GLY A 32 34.61 -22.73 54.26
CA GLY A 32 34.06 -24.01 54.72
C GLY A 32 33.03 -24.68 53.80
N ARG A 33 33.52 -25.49 52.85
CA ARG A 33 32.92 -26.75 52.33
C ARG A 33 31.47 -26.76 51.77
N TYR A 34 31.40 -27.06 50.46
CA TYR A 34 30.27 -27.51 49.64
C TYR A 34 28.96 -26.70 49.64
N CYS A 35 28.85 -25.78 48.68
CA CYS A 35 27.56 -25.36 48.11
C CYS A 35 27.67 -25.40 46.57
N ALA A 36 27.33 -26.54 45.97
CA ALA A 36 26.94 -26.54 44.57
C ALA A 36 25.58 -25.82 44.48
N ARG A 37 25.50 -24.72 43.74
CA ARG A 37 24.21 -24.18 43.29
C ARG A 37 24.25 -23.89 41.81
N ALA A 38 23.28 -24.48 41.12
CA ALA A 38 23.20 -24.67 39.69
C ALA A 38 22.97 -23.38 38.90
N LYS A 39 23.20 -23.53 37.59
CA LYS A 39 22.89 -22.63 36.48
C LYS A 39 21.62 -21.81 36.71
N GLY A 40 21.77 -20.49 36.66
CA GLY A 40 20.73 -19.57 36.23
C GLY A 40 21.22 -18.87 34.97
N ALA A 41 20.66 -19.24 33.81
CA ALA A 41 20.83 -18.44 32.61
C ALA A 41 20.23 -17.05 32.92
N ARG A 42 21.06 -16.01 32.84
CA ARG A 42 20.61 -14.64 32.90
C ARG A 42 19.74 -14.39 31.67
N THR A 43 18.43 -14.58 31.78
CA THR A 43 17.48 -13.94 30.88
C THR A 43 17.53 -12.46 31.21
N LEU A 44 18.28 -11.72 30.39
CA LEU A 44 18.30 -10.27 30.43
C LEU A 44 16.87 -9.78 30.17
N ALA A 45 16.29 -9.10 31.15
CA ALA A 45 15.12 -8.27 30.93
C ALA A 45 15.54 -7.13 30.00
N VAL A 46 15.17 -7.23 28.72
CA VAL A 46 15.28 -6.11 27.78
C VAL A 46 14.17 -5.13 28.11
N GLY A 47 14.51 -4.08 28.87
CA GLY A 47 13.81 -2.81 28.75
C GLY A 47 13.92 -2.33 27.30
N SER A 48 12.84 -1.76 26.77
CA SER A 48 12.75 -1.21 25.43
C SER A 48 13.79 -0.10 25.24
N GLY A 49 15.00 -0.49 24.84
CA GLY A 49 16.10 0.35 24.42
C GLY A 49 16.76 -0.32 23.23
N ASP A 50 16.98 0.45 22.18
CA ASP A 50 17.22 0.01 20.81
C ASP A 50 18.29 -1.08 20.66
N VAL A 51 17.83 -2.29 20.30
CA VAL A 51 18.68 -3.38 19.85
C VAL A 51 18.79 -3.29 18.33
N VAL A 52 19.97 -2.91 17.85
CA VAL A 52 20.42 -3.19 16.48
C VAL A 52 20.26 -4.70 16.25
N GLY A 53 19.28 -5.13 15.44
CA GLY A 53 19.25 -6.54 15.02
C GLY A 53 17.92 -7.22 14.67
N THR A 54 16.77 -6.54 14.67
CA THR A 54 15.58 -7.10 13.99
C THR A 54 14.93 -6.00 13.16
N ARG A 55 15.12 -6.03 11.84
CA ARG A 55 14.20 -5.30 10.96
C ARG A 55 12.84 -5.95 11.19
N LYS A 56 11.97 -5.31 11.97
CA LYS A 56 10.58 -5.76 12.11
C LYS A 56 10.03 -5.85 10.69
N TYR A 57 9.64 -7.05 10.28
CA TYR A 57 8.88 -7.24 9.05
C TYR A 57 7.55 -6.51 9.27
N GLN A 58 7.48 -5.25 8.84
CA GLN A 58 6.26 -4.47 8.96
C GLN A 58 5.34 -4.86 7.81
N ASN A 59 4.09 -5.19 8.12
CA ASN A 59 3.09 -5.47 7.11
C ASN A 59 2.94 -4.22 6.21
N PRO A 60 2.96 -4.35 4.87
CA PRO A 60 2.72 -3.20 3.98
C PRO A 60 1.40 -2.47 4.25
N ASP A 61 0.35 -3.18 4.68
CA ASP A 61 -0.91 -2.55 5.09
C ASP A 61 -0.77 -1.71 6.36
N GLU A 62 0.08 -2.13 7.30
CA GLU A 62 0.29 -1.41 8.57
C GLU A 62 1.03 -0.09 8.32
N GLU A 63 2.02 -0.09 7.43
CA GLU A 63 2.73 1.12 7.02
C GLU A 63 1.82 2.07 6.24
N PHE A 64 1.03 1.53 5.31
CA PHE A 64 0.05 2.31 4.56
C PHE A 64 -0.96 2.98 5.50
N PHE A 65 -1.52 2.22 6.43
CA PHE A 65 -2.46 2.73 7.43
C PHE A 65 -1.80 3.76 8.36
N ALA A 66 -0.58 3.50 8.84
CA ALA A 66 0.17 4.42 9.68
C ALA A 66 0.40 5.76 8.98
N CYS A 67 0.81 5.75 7.71
CA CYS A 67 0.97 6.97 6.91
C CYS A 67 -0.33 7.79 6.81
N CYS A 68 -1.48 7.13 6.62
CA CYS A 68 -2.77 7.82 6.58
C CYS A 68 -3.14 8.48 7.91
N ARG A 69 -2.90 7.79 9.02
CA ARG A 69 -3.11 8.34 10.36
C ARG A 69 -2.18 9.51 10.63
N ASP A 70 -0.91 9.40 10.26
CA ASP A 70 0.10 10.42 10.50
C ASP A 70 -0.17 11.68 9.66
N ARG A 71 -0.86 11.55 8.52
CA ARG A 71 -1.40 12.66 7.73
C ARG A 71 -2.70 13.26 8.26
N GLY A 72 -3.25 12.74 9.36
CA GLY A 72 -4.47 13.23 10.00
C GLY A 72 -5.73 13.01 9.15
N LEU A 73 -5.78 11.94 8.34
CA LEU A 73 -6.98 11.60 7.60
C LEU A 73 -8.11 11.16 8.55
N PRO A 74 -9.38 11.54 8.28
CA PRO A 74 -10.51 11.12 9.10
C PRO A 74 -10.78 9.61 8.95
N ASP A 75 -11.48 9.01 9.90
CA ASP A 75 -11.73 7.55 9.93
C ASP A 75 -12.44 7.02 8.67
N ALA A 76 -13.33 7.83 8.09
CA ALA A 76 -13.97 7.52 6.82
C ALA A 76 -12.95 7.23 5.70
N CYS A 77 -11.82 7.94 5.72
CA CYS A 77 -10.72 7.77 4.76
C CYS A 77 -9.71 6.70 5.20
N THR A 78 -9.38 6.59 6.49
CA THR A 78 -8.42 5.57 6.97
C THR A 78 -8.95 4.15 6.78
N SER A 79 -10.27 3.96 6.72
CA SER A 79 -10.90 2.68 6.31
C SER A 79 -10.46 2.18 4.92
N LYS A 80 -9.98 3.09 4.06
CA LYS A 80 -9.48 2.80 2.72
C LYS A 80 -7.96 2.62 2.67
N CYS A 81 -7.26 2.84 3.78
CA CYS A 81 -5.80 2.75 3.85
C CYS A 81 -5.33 1.31 4.08
N ASN A 82 -5.77 0.43 3.19
CA ASN A 82 -5.38 -0.96 3.12
C ASN A 82 -5.43 -1.39 1.64
N TYR A 83 -4.45 -2.17 1.17
CA TYR A 83 -4.35 -2.56 -0.24
C TYR A 83 -5.56 -3.38 -0.74
N ARG A 84 -6.33 -3.99 0.18
CA ARG A 84 -7.56 -4.73 -0.15
C ARG A 84 -8.78 -3.82 -0.31
N SER A 85 -8.94 -2.81 0.55
CA SER A 85 -10.09 -1.88 0.50
C SER A 85 -9.86 -0.70 -0.44
N TYR A 86 -8.61 -0.39 -0.75
CA TYR A 86 -8.23 0.59 -1.76
C TYR A 86 -8.42 -0.01 -3.15
N THR A 87 -9.52 0.35 -3.82
CA THR A 87 -9.96 -0.25 -5.09
C THR A 87 -10.42 0.85 -6.04
N ALA A 88 -10.50 0.51 -7.34
CA ALA A 88 -11.04 1.43 -8.34
C ALA A 88 -12.46 1.90 -7.98
N SER A 89 -13.29 1.00 -7.43
CA SER A 89 -14.65 1.31 -7.01
C SER A 89 -14.70 2.27 -5.82
N SER A 90 -13.87 2.05 -4.80
CA SER A 90 -13.84 2.97 -3.64
C SER A 90 -13.34 4.36 -4.04
N LEU A 91 -12.33 4.45 -4.91
CA LEU A 91 -11.87 5.73 -5.43
C LEU A 91 -12.89 6.40 -6.37
N ARG A 92 -13.59 5.63 -7.20
CA ARG A 92 -14.69 6.13 -8.05
C ARG A 92 -15.84 6.70 -7.22
N SER A 93 -16.20 6.07 -6.10
CA SER A 93 -17.21 6.61 -5.18
C SER A 93 -16.77 7.93 -4.55
N MET A 94 -15.48 8.11 -4.26
CA MET A 94 -14.94 9.39 -3.78
C MET A 94 -15.07 10.49 -4.86
N PHE A 95 -14.76 10.18 -6.13
CA PHE A 95 -14.92 11.12 -7.25
C PHE A 95 -16.36 11.61 -7.40
N PHE A 96 -17.33 10.69 -7.30
CA PHE A 96 -18.75 11.03 -7.39
C PHE A 96 -19.36 11.55 -6.09
N ARG A 97 -18.53 11.73 -5.04
CA ARG A 97 -18.97 12.16 -3.70
C ARG A 97 -20.07 11.27 -3.11
N LEU A 98 -20.08 9.99 -3.50
CA LEU A 98 -20.93 8.95 -2.94
C LEU A 98 -20.30 8.29 -1.71
N ASP A 99 -19.02 8.60 -1.47
CA ASP A 99 -18.26 8.13 -0.33
C ASP A 99 -18.17 9.19 0.78
N ALA A 100 -18.14 8.75 2.03
CA ALA A 100 -17.93 9.64 3.17
C ALA A 100 -16.51 10.24 3.22
N CYS A 101 -15.54 9.58 2.57
CA CYS A 101 -14.21 10.13 2.36
C CYS A 101 -14.20 11.06 1.13
N PRO A 102 -13.86 12.35 1.29
CA PRO A 102 -13.88 13.31 0.19
C PRO A 102 -12.70 13.08 -0.78
N ILE A 103 -12.85 13.49 -2.04
CA ILE A 103 -11.83 13.27 -3.09
C ILE A 103 -10.50 13.98 -2.80
N GLU A 104 -10.51 15.08 -2.03
CA GLU A 104 -9.33 15.82 -1.62
C GLU A 104 -8.38 14.99 -0.74
N ALA A 105 -8.89 13.96 -0.07
CA ALA A 105 -8.09 13.00 0.68
C ALA A 105 -7.43 11.93 -0.23
N ALA A 106 -7.91 11.75 -1.47
CA ALA A 106 -7.40 10.71 -2.36
C ALA A 106 -5.93 10.87 -2.68
N SER A 107 -5.41 12.10 -2.82
CA SER A 107 -3.99 12.34 -3.08
C SER A 107 -3.15 11.83 -1.91
N ALA A 108 -3.51 12.22 -0.68
CA ALA A 108 -2.86 11.73 0.54
C ALA A 108 -2.91 10.21 0.69
N ILE A 109 -4.04 9.57 0.36
CA ILE A 109 -4.16 8.11 0.38
C ILE A 109 -3.25 7.49 -0.70
N HIS A 110 -3.21 8.06 -1.92
CA HIS A 110 -2.33 7.59 -3.00
C HIS A 110 -0.86 7.73 -2.65
N PHE A 111 -0.44 8.84 -2.05
CA PHE A 111 0.91 9.02 -1.53
C PHE A 111 1.27 7.94 -0.51
N CYS A 112 0.36 7.66 0.43
CA CYS A 112 0.61 6.65 1.44
C CYS A 112 0.65 5.23 0.86
N ALA A 113 -0.17 4.95 -0.16
CA ALA A 113 -0.13 3.68 -0.87
C ALA A 113 1.20 3.52 -1.62
N SER A 114 1.65 4.52 -2.36
CA SER A 114 2.94 4.49 -3.07
C SER A 114 4.14 4.52 -2.12
N GLY A 115 3.97 4.89 -0.86
CA GLY A 115 5.09 5.15 0.04
C GLY A 115 5.93 6.36 -0.38
N GLY A 116 5.36 7.26 -1.19
CA GLY A 116 6.01 8.49 -1.65
C GLY A 116 7.21 8.25 -2.58
N LYS A 117 7.13 7.28 -3.49
CA LYS A 117 8.18 6.98 -4.47
C LYS A 117 7.63 7.05 -5.89
N ASP A 118 8.53 7.19 -6.86
CA ASP A 118 8.20 7.10 -8.28
C ASP A 118 8.14 5.63 -8.76
N HIS A 119 6.96 5.19 -9.19
CA HIS A 119 6.67 3.88 -9.78
C HIS A 119 6.43 3.95 -11.30
N ARG A 120 6.70 5.06 -11.98
CA ARG A 120 6.44 5.23 -13.42
C ARG A 120 7.03 4.12 -14.28
N THR A 121 8.22 3.61 -13.95
CA THR A 121 8.80 2.47 -14.68
C THR A 121 7.95 1.20 -14.54
N CYS A 122 7.45 0.89 -13.34
CA CYS A 122 6.55 -0.24 -13.13
C CYS A 122 5.21 -0.01 -13.82
N CYS A 123 4.62 1.18 -13.66
CA CYS A 123 3.35 1.53 -14.28
C CYS A 123 3.40 1.50 -15.82
N GLY A 124 4.49 1.97 -16.42
CA GLY A 124 4.70 1.92 -17.87
C GLY A 124 4.72 0.48 -18.38
N ARG A 125 5.42 -0.42 -17.68
CA ARG A 125 5.48 -1.85 -18.02
C ARG A 125 4.14 -2.57 -17.85
N ASN A 126 3.30 -2.11 -16.92
CA ASN A 126 1.98 -2.69 -16.65
C ASN A 126 0.83 -1.97 -17.39
N GLY A 127 1.15 -1.11 -18.37
CA GLY A 127 0.15 -0.53 -19.27
C GLY A 127 -0.75 0.52 -18.64
N VAL A 128 -0.32 1.19 -17.57
CA VAL A 128 -1.11 2.28 -16.94
C VAL A 128 -1.36 3.44 -17.89
N GLY A 129 -0.42 3.71 -18.80
CA GLY A 129 -0.58 4.73 -19.85
C GLY A 129 -1.39 4.27 -21.07
N ALA A 130 -1.86 3.02 -21.10
CA ALA A 130 -2.66 2.46 -22.21
C ALA A 130 -4.17 2.55 -21.91
N THR A 131 -4.62 3.75 -21.56
CA THR A 131 -6.02 4.13 -21.37
C THR A 131 -6.37 5.30 -22.30
N GLU A 132 -7.63 5.69 -22.35
CA GLU A 132 -8.06 6.89 -23.12
C GLU A 132 -7.33 8.17 -22.68
N ALA A 133 -7.00 8.29 -21.39
CA ALA A 133 -6.25 9.43 -20.88
C ALA A 133 -4.74 9.38 -21.18
N GLY A 134 -4.24 8.24 -21.68
CA GLY A 134 -2.87 8.06 -22.14
C GLY A 134 -1.83 8.25 -21.02
N ALA A 135 -0.74 8.93 -21.35
CA ALA A 135 0.37 9.20 -20.43
C ALA A 135 -0.02 10.06 -19.21
N ARG A 136 -1.18 10.73 -19.23
CA ARG A 136 -1.67 11.50 -18.07
C ARG A 136 -1.90 10.63 -16.84
N CYS A 137 -2.15 9.34 -17.02
CA CYS A 137 -2.33 8.40 -15.91
C CYS A 137 -1.04 8.13 -15.12
N PHE A 138 0.13 8.48 -15.65
CA PHE A 138 1.37 8.36 -14.89
C PHE A 138 1.46 9.32 -13.70
N ILE A 139 0.57 10.32 -13.62
CA ILE A 139 0.45 11.18 -12.43
C ILE A 139 0.14 10.38 -11.16
N PHE A 140 -0.53 9.24 -11.28
CA PHE A 140 -0.83 8.35 -10.14
C PHE A 140 0.37 7.51 -9.71
N CYS A 141 1.40 7.44 -10.55
CA CYS A 141 2.58 6.62 -10.33
C CYS A 141 3.81 7.45 -10.00
N ASP A 142 3.73 8.77 -10.10
CA ASP A 142 4.83 9.67 -9.79
C ASP A 142 4.88 9.94 -8.28
N GLU A 143 6.04 10.39 -7.80
CA GLU A 143 6.17 10.90 -6.44
C GLU A 143 5.30 12.17 -6.30
N GLU A 144 4.41 12.25 -5.30
CA GLU A 144 3.51 13.41 -5.18
C GLU A 144 4.35 14.69 -4.98
N PRO A 145 4.27 15.67 -5.90
CA PRO A 145 5.02 16.91 -5.75
C PRO A 145 4.50 17.70 -4.55
N ARG A 146 5.32 18.62 -4.02
CA ARG A 146 4.92 19.51 -2.89
C ARG A 146 3.60 20.26 -3.11
N ASN A 147 3.16 20.42 -4.35
CA ASN A 147 1.87 20.99 -4.68
C ASN A 147 0.86 19.88 -4.98
N ARG A 148 -0.22 19.78 -4.18
CA ARG A 148 -1.25 18.75 -4.36
C ARG A 148 -1.90 18.92 -5.73
N THR A 149 -1.76 17.92 -6.57
CA THR A 149 -2.51 17.84 -7.82
C THR A 149 -3.98 17.59 -7.48
N GLN A 150 -4.86 18.47 -7.95
CA GLN A 150 -6.29 18.26 -7.77
C GLN A 150 -6.73 17.16 -8.73
N LEU A 151 -7.05 15.99 -8.19
CA LEU A 151 -7.61 14.89 -8.94
C LEU A 151 -9.05 15.24 -9.33
N ASP A 152 -9.31 15.37 -10.63
CA ASP A 152 -10.63 15.65 -11.20
C ASP A 152 -11.21 14.46 -11.98
N LEU A 153 -12.43 14.61 -12.49
CA LEU A 153 -13.11 13.55 -13.24
C LEU A 153 -12.39 13.19 -14.57
N SER A 154 -11.48 14.03 -15.06
CA SER A 154 -10.72 13.76 -16.30
C SER A 154 -9.76 12.57 -16.16
N PHE A 155 -9.49 12.15 -14.92
CA PHE A 155 -8.67 10.99 -14.58
C PHE A 155 -9.47 9.70 -14.36
N LEU A 156 -10.80 9.72 -14.47
CA LEU A 156 -11.62 8.51 -14.39
C LEU A 156 -11.19 7.40 -15.36
N PRO A 157 -10.77 7.67 -16.62
CA PRO A 157 -10.26 6.63 -17.51
C PRO A 157 -9.01 5.92 -16.96
N CYS A 158 -8.22 6.58 -16.13
CA CYS A 158 -7.05 5.95 -15.50
C CYS A 158 -7.46 4.84 -14.53
N LEU A 159 -8.65 4.92 -13.92
CA LEU A 159 -9.10 3.91 -12.95
C LEU A 159 -9.31 2.52 -13.56
N GLU A 160 -9.39 2.41 -14.89
CA GLU A 160 -9.38 1.12 -15.60
C GLU A 160 -8.11 0.31 -15.33
N ARG A 161 -7.00 0.99 -15.05
CA ARG A 161 -5.70 0.38 -14.74
C ARG A 161 -5.30 0.49 -13.27
N PHE A 162 -6.27 0.77 -12.40
CA PHE A 162 -5.99 1.04 -10.98
C PHE A 162 -5.32 -0.13 -10.27
N ASP A 163 -5.75 -1.36 -10.54
CA ASP A 163 -5.14 -2.54 -9.91
C ASP A 163 -3.68 -2.75 -10.35
N GLN A 164 -3.34 -2.41 -11.59
CA GLN A 164 -1.95 -2.43 -12.07
C GLN A 164 -1.09 -1.37 -11.37
N MET A 165 -1.64 -0.17 -11.13
CA MET A 165 -0.95 0.86 -10.33
C MET A 165 -0.73 0.36 -8.91
N LYS A 166 -1.79 -0.12 -8.25
CA LYS A 166 -1.75 -0.61 -6.88
C LYS A 166 -0.78 -1.78 -6.70
N GLN A 167 -0.72 -2.68 -7.67
CA GLN A 167 0.22 -3.81 -7.65
C GLN A 167 1.68 -3.35 -7.65
N CYS A 168 2.01 -2.28 -8.37
CA CYS A 168 3.35 -1.68 -8.35
C CYS A 168 3.71 -1.18 -6.94
N PHE A 169 2.78 -0.47 -6.29
CA PHE A 169 2.97 0.05 -4.93
C PHE A 169 3.16 -1.08 -3.92
N TYR A 170 2.27 -2.06 -3.95
CA TYR A 170 2.34 -3.22 -3.05
C TYR A 170 3.65 -3.99 -3.23
N SER A 171 4.05 -4.26 -4.47
CA SER A 171 5.27 -5.02 -4.76
C SER A 171 6.52 -4.34 -4.23
N ASP A 172 6.62 -3.02 -4.37
CA ASP A 172 7.75 -2.23 -3.83
C ASP A 172 7.75 -2.20 -2.29
N SER A 173 6.57 -2.05 -1.67
CA SER A 173 6.43 -2.06 -0.21
C SER A 173 6.85 -3.39 0.42
N VAL A 174 6.69 -4.51 -0.30
CA VAL A 174 7.14 -5.84 0.13
C VAL A 174 8.64 -6.03 -0.13
N GLN A 175 9.15 -5.61 -1.30
CA GLN A 175 10.55 -5.80 -1.69
C GLN A 175 11.53 -4.97 -0.83
N SER A 176 11.17 -3.72 -0.51
CA SER A 176 11.99 -2.85 0.34
C SER A 176 12.23 -3.40 1.75
N LYS A 177 11.37 -4.31 2.20
CA LYS A 177 11.42 -4.93 3.53
C LYS A 177 12.09 -6.29 3.55
N GLN A 178 12.43 -6.87 2.41
CA GLN A 178 13.19 -8.11 2.41
C GLN A 178 14.57 -7.83 3.03
N PRO A 179 14.97 -8.60 4.05
CA PRO A 179 16.34 -8.58 4.48
C PRO A 179 17.18 -8.98 3.27
N THR A 180 17.96 -8.04 2.76
CA THR A 180 19.04 -8.30 1.82
C THR A 180 20.00 -9.23 2.54
N PHE A 181 19.77 -10.54 2.46
CA PHE A 181 20.75 -11.51 2.89
C PHE A 181 21.95 -11.37 1.93
N PRO A 182 23.15 -11.02 2.41
CA PRO A 182 24.35 -11.08 1.59
C PRO A 182 24.72 -12.55 1.42
N TYR A 183 23.96 -13.30 0.64
CA TYR A 183 24.36 -14.64 0.23
C TYR A 183 25.02 -14.54 -1.14
N TYR A 184 26.35 -14.48 -1.13
CA TYR A 184 27.27 -14.77 -2.24
C TYR A 184 26.69 -14.63 -3.66
N ARG A 185 26.81 -13.43 -4.25
CA ARG A 185 26.82 -13.31 -5.72
C ARG A 185 28.22 -13.65 -6.24
N ASN A 186 28.64 -14.90 -6.10
CA ASN A 186 29.68 -15.45 -6.97
C ASN A 186 28.96 -16.00 -8.21
N PRO A 187 29.30 -15.55 -9.44
CA PRO A 187 28.92 -16.27 -10.63
C PRO A 187 29.49 -17.70 -10.53
N LEU A 188 28.65 -18.71 -10.70
CA LEU A 188 29.12 -20.09 -10.85
C LEU A 188 30.16 -20.13 -12.00
N PRO A 189 31.32 -20.79 -11.82
CA PRO A 189 32.17 -21.10 -12.96
C PRO A 189 31.38 -21.99 -13.92
N GLN A 190 31.30 -21.59 -15.19
CA GLN A 190 30.68 -22.39 -16.24
C GLN A 190 31.48 -23.69 -16.39
N SER A 191 30.91 -24.79 -15.92
CA SER A 191 31.43 -26.12 -16.22
C SER A 191 31.00 -26.56 -17.64
N PRO A 192 31.80 -27.40 -18.32
CA PRO A 192 31.70 -27.60 -19.76
C PRO A 192 30.44 -28.33 -20.19
N ILE A 193 30.07 -28.03 -21.43
CA ILE A 193 28.96 -28.56 -22.22
C ILE A 193 29.08 -30.08 -22.35
N HIS A 194 28.04 -30.84 -22.00
CA HIS A 194 27.75 -32.15 -22.60
C HIS A 194 26.24 -32.39 -22.72
N PRO A 195 25.80 -33.22 -23.69
CA PRO A 195 24.49 -33.10 -24.32
C PRO A 195 23.42 -34.06 -23.78
N SER A 196 22.17 -33.67 -24.06
CA SER A 196 20.97 -34.50 -24.28
C SER A 196 20.34 -35.24 -23.09
N GLY A 197 19.19 -34.70 -22.67
CA GLY A 197 17.93 -35.45 -22.76
C GLY A 197 17.26 -35.88 -21.46
N TYR A 198 16.35 -35.06 -20.92
CA TYR A 198 15.17 -35.51 -20.16
C TYR A 198 14.01 -34.48 -20.28
N PRO A 199 12.74 -34.93 -20.37
CA PRO A 199 11.59 -34.06 -20.62
C PRO A 199 11.14 -33.27 -19.37
N SER A 200 10.74 -32.03 -19.62
CA SER A 200 10.19 -31.08 -18.65
C SER A 200 8.83 -31.56 -18.11
N GLN A 201 8.74 -31.75 -16.79
CA GLN A 201 7.46 -31.73 -16.08
C GLN A 201 7.41 -30.45 -15.23
N ASN A 202 6.47 -29.60 -15.64
CA ASN A 202 6.20 -28.28 -15.11
C ASN A 202 5.18 -28.40 -13.96
N PRO A 203 5.45 -27.97 -12.72
CA PRO A 203 4.41 -27.82 -11.72
C PRO A 203 3.83 -26.40 -11.80
N SER A 204 2.78 -26.28 -12.62
CA SER A 204 1.81 -25.18 -12.56
C SER A 204 1.11 -25.21 -11.20
N GLY A 205 1.15 -24.12 -10.44
CA GLY A 205 0.56 -24.08 -9.10
C GLY A 205 0.39 -22.68 -8.50
N TYR A 206 -0.17 -21.74 -9.25
CA TYR A 206 -0.83 -20.56 -8.66
C TYR A 206 -2.17 -20.34 -9.36
N PRO A 207 -3.30 -20.24 -8.64
CA PRO A 207 -4.61 -20.09 -9.26
C PRO A 207 -4.78 -18.66 -9.81
N SER A 208 -4.90 -18.58 -11.13
CA SER A 208 -5.51 -17.46 -11.83
C SER A 208 -7.00 -17.44 -11.51
N GLN A 209 -7.47 -16.41 -10.79
CA GLN A 209 -8.91 -16.17 -10.65
C GLN A 209 -9.36 -15.31 -11.83
N ASN A 210 -10.01 -15.98 -12.79
CA ASN A 210 -10.71 -15.35 -13.90
C ASN A 210 -12.04 -14.74 -13.40
N PRO A 211 -12.46 -13.55 -13.84
CA PRO A 211 -13.68 -12.90 -13.38
C PRO A 211 -14.84 -13.22 -14.31
N SER A 212 -15.71 -14.16 -13.96
CA SER A 212 -16.99 -14.33 -14.66
C SER A 212 -17.98 -15.24 -13.91
N VAL A 213 -18.40 -14.86 -12.70
CA VAL A 213 -19.72 -15.26 -12.14
C VAL A 213 -20.16 -14.21 -11.12
N TYR A 214 -21.00 -13.26 -11.52
CA TYR A 214 -21.95 -12.63 -10.61
C TYR A 214 -23.32 -12.71 -11.28
N THR A 215 -23.99 -13.83 -11.04
CA THR A 215 -25.43 -13.96 -11.22
C THR A 215 -26.13 -13.08 -10.19
N ASN A 216 -26.91 -12.12 -10.69
CA ASN A 216 -27.78 -11.27 -9.91
C ASN A 216 -28.83 -12.12 -9.16
N GLN A 217 -28.81 -12.04 -7.83
CA GLN A 217 -29.87 -12.58 -6.98
C GLN A 217 -30.63 -11.43 -6.32
N PHE A 218 -31.43 -10.73 -7.12
CA PHE A 218 -32.56 -9.97 -6.64
C PHE A 218 -33.78 -10.37 -7.46
N GLY A 219 -34.69 -11.09 -6.81
CA GLY A 219 -35.94 -11.53 -7.40
C GLY A 219 -36.90 -10.36 -7.57
N LEU A 220 -37.42 -10.21 -8.78
CA LEU A 220 -38.73 -9.64 -9.05
C LEU A 220 -39.39 -10.44 -10.19
N GLN A 221 -40.70 -10.53 -10.11
CA GLN A 221 -41.54 -11.63 -10.56
C GLN A 221 -41.66 -11.78 -12.09
N ARG A 222 -41.87 -13.04 -12.50
CA ARG A 222 -42.26 -13.46 -13.85
C ARG A 222 -43.48 -12.70 -14.37
N TYR A 223 -43.37 -12.20 -15.60
CA TYR A 223 -44.50 -12.08 -16.52
C TYR A 223 -44.16 -12.89 -17.77
N ASP A 224 -44.78 -14.07 -17.88
CA ASP A 224 -44.80 -14.86 -19.10
C ASP A 224 -45.77 -14.19 -20.10
N GLY A 225 -45.27 -13.85 -21.29
CA GLY A 225 -46.05 -13.25 -22.36
C GLY A 225 -45.41 -13.52 -23.71
N ALA A 226 -45.72 -14.67 -24.28
CA ALA A 226 -45.38 -15.01 -25.65
C ALA A 226 -46.19 -14.13 -26.62
N VAL A 227 -45.52 -13.45 -27.54
CA VAL A 227 -46.15 -12.93 -28.77
C VAL A 227 -45.20 -13.14 -29.95
N THR A 228 -45.62 -14.03 -30.84
CA THR A 228 -45.13 -14.19 -32.21
C THR A 228 -45.70 -13.06 -33.08
N GLY A 229 -44.89 -12.42 -33.93
CA GLY A 229 -45.37 -11.44 -34.93
C GLY A 229 -44.26 -10.70 -35.68
N PRO A 230 -44.48 -10.24 -36.92
CA PRO A 230 -43.62 -10.62 -38.06
C PRO A 230 -42.65 -9.56 -38.59
N GLN A 231 -41.77 -10.03 -39.47
CA GLN A 231 -40.74 -9.32 -40.22
C GLN A 231 -41.28 -8.12 -41.01
N ALA A 232 -40.56 -7.00 -40.97
CA ALA A 232 -40.67 -5.90 -41.92
C ALA A 232 -39.30 -5.62 -42.55
N GLY A 233 -39.24 -5.76 -43.87
CA GLY A 233 -38.03 -5.66 -44.68
C GLY A 233 -37.47 -4.24 -44.77
N VAL A 234 -36.14 -4.17 -44.77
CA VAL A 234 -35.36 -2.96 -45.00
C VAL A 234 -35.31 -2.70 -46.51
N LYS A 235 -35.82 -1.54 -46.95
CA LYS A 235 -35.70 -1.04 -48.32
C LYS A 235 -34.54 -0.01 -48.36
N PRO A 236 -33.58 -0.10 -49.29
CA PRO A 236 -32.48 0.85 -49.37
C PRO A 236 -32.92 2.20 -49.96
N LEU A 237 -32.49 3.31 -49.35
CA LEU A 237 -32.68 4.67 -49.84
C LEU A 237 -31.84 4.91 -51.12
N GLN A 238 -32.48 5.49 -52.13
CA GLN A 238 -31.82 6.07 -53.30
C GLN A 238 -31.34 7.51 -53.01
N PRO A 239 -30.25 7.98 -53.65
CA PRO A 239 -29.80 9.37 -53.53
C PRO A 239 -30.61 10.29 -54.45
N LEU A 240 -31.17 11.36 -53.89
CA LEU A 240 -31.75 12.45 -54.68
C LEU A 240 -30.69 13.50 -54.99
N ALA A 241 -30.72 13.91 -56.26
CA ALA A 241 -29.74 14.71 -56.94
C ALA A 241 -29.77 16.20 -56.55
N VAL A 242 -28.62 16.81 -56.81
CA VAL A 242 -28.33 18.24 -56.88
C VAL A 242 -29.21 18.94 -57.91
N SER A 243 -29.76 20.11 -57.57
CA SER A 243 -30.04 21.16 -58.57
C SER A 243 -29.88 22.54 -57.95
N LEU A 244 -28.99 23.29 -58.59
CA LEU A 244 -28.75 24.72 -58.47
C LEU A 244 -30.01 25.51 -58.84
N ILE A 245 -30.33 26.56 -58.07
CA ILE A 245 -30.56 27.94 -58.53
C ILE A 245 -30.12 28.88 -57.41
#